data_AF-A0A2K5N1W3-F1
#
_entry.id   AF-A0A2K5N1W3-F1
#
_cell.length_a   1.000
_cell.length_b   1.000
_cell.length_c   1.000
_cell.angle_alpha   90.00
_cell.angle_beta   90.00
_cell.angle_gamma   90.00
#
_symmetry.space_group_name_H-M   'P 1'
#
loop_
_entity.id
_entity.type
_entity.pdbx_description
1 polymer ?
#
loop_
_entity_poly.entity_id
_entity_poly.type
_entity_poly.pdbx_seq_one_letter_code
_entity_poly.pdbx_strand_id
1 'polypeptide(L)'
;MASSSPDSPCSCDCFVSVPPASAIPAVIFAKNSDRPRDEVQEVVFVPAGSHTPGSRLQCTYIEVEQVSKTHAVILSRPSWLWGAEMGANEHGVCIGNEAVWTKEPVGEGEALLGMDLLRPFHGTLKA
;
A
#
# COMPACT_ATOMS: atom_id res chain seq x y z
N MET A 1 -2.40 -10.13 -24.67
CA MET A 1 -1.65 -8.95 -24.18
C MET A 1 -2.49 -7.74 -24.54
N ALA A 2 -3.03 -7.02 -23.56
CA ALA A 2 -3.78 -5.79 -23.84
C ALA A 2 -2.82 -4.76 -24.45
N SER A 3 -3.17 -4.21 -25.61
CA SER A 3 -2.42 -3.13 -26.24
C SER A 3 -2.44 -1.90 -25.32
N SER A 4 -1.28 -1.42 -24.89
CA SER A 4 -1.19 -0.20 -24.08
C SER A 4 -1.62 1.00 -24.93
N SER A 5 -2.72 1.63 -24.55
CA SER A 5 -3.11 2.94 -25.06
C SER A 5 -2.07 4.01 -24.68
N PRO A 6 -1.86 5.05 -25.51
CA PRO A 6 -0.82 6.07 -25.26
C PRO A 6 -1.02 6.86 -23.95
N ASP A 7 -2.23 6.85 -23.38
CA ASP A 7 -2.55 7.51 -22.10
C ASP A 7 -2.49 6.56 -20.89
N SER A 8 -2.08 5.31 -21.08
CA SER A 8 -1.94 4.36 -19.97
C SER A 8 -0.73 4.73 -19.10
N PRO A 9 -0.90 4.92 -17.78
CA PRO A 9 0.22 5.16 -16.89
C PRO A 9 1.23 4.02 -17.01
N CYS A 10 2.50 4.35 -17.18
CA CYS A 10 3.52 3.41 -17.62
C CYS A 10 4.61 3.12 -16.58
N SER A 11 4.47 3.63 -15.36
CA SER A 11 5.52 3.57 -14.34
C SER A 11 4.92 3.61 -12.94
N CYS A 12 5.28 2.59 -12.15
CA CYS A 12 4.86 2.39 -10.76
C CYS A 12 6.08 2.28 -9.83
N ASP A 13 7.20 2.93 -10.15
CA ASP A 13 8.50 2.58 -9.61
C ASP A 13 8.72 2.98 -8.14
N CYS A 14 9.43 2.11 -7.42
CA CYS A 14 10.00 2.37 -6.10
C CYS A 14 11.50 2.70 -6.18
N PHE A 15 11.93 3.70 -5.42
CA PHE A 15 13.32 4.12 -5.27
C PHE A 15 13.73 4.15 -3.80
N VAL A 16 14.93 3.66 -3.50
CA VAL A 16 15.55 3.79 -2.18
C VAL A 16 16.97 4.31 -2.32
N SER A 17 17.31 5.33 -1.54
CA SER A 17 18.68 5.76 -1.31
C SER A 17 19.02 5.60 0.16
N VAL A 18 20.12 4.92 0.45
CA VAL A 18 20.63 4.67 1.79
C VAL A 18 21.97 5.41 1.98
N PRO A 19 22.33 5.83 3.20
CA PRO A 19 23.67 6.38 3.44
C PRO A 19 24.78 5.40 3.04
N PRO A 20 25.88 5.87 2.40
CA PRO A 20 26.23 7.26 2.12
C PRO A 20 25.73 7.80 0.77
N ALA A 21 24.90 7.06 0.03
CA ALA A 21 24.42 7.48 -1.30
C ALA A 21 23.40 8.65 -1.24
N SER A 22 22.80 8.89 -0.07
CA SER A 22 21.95 10.06 0.20
C SER A 22 22.80 11.28 0.59
N ALA A 23 22.41 12.47 0.11
CA ALA A 23 23.06 13.75 0.46
C ALA A 23 22.87 14.14 1.94
N ILE A 24 21.94 13.48 2.63
CA ILE A 24 21.65 13.64 4.05
C ILE A 24 21.84 12.29 4.77
N PRO A 25 22.11 12.28 6.09
CA PRO A 25 22.25 11.04 6.87
C PRO A 25 20.88 10.40 7.16
N ALA A 26 20.10 10.14 6.13
CA ALA A 26 18.78 9.52 6.20
C ALA A 26 18.59 8.51 5.06
N VAL A 27 17.67 7.58 5.25
CA VAL A 27 17.15 6.72 4.17
C VAL A 27 16.04 7.50 3.46
N ILE A 28 16.13 7.61 2.14
CA ILE A 28 15.11 8.25 1.30
C ILE A 28 14.37 7.14 0.56
N PHE A 29 13.06 7.05 0.81
CA PHE A 29 12.14 6.21 0.05
C PHE A 29 11.27 7.09 -0.84
N ALA A 30 11.12 6.73 -2.11
CA ALA A 30 10.23 7.40 -3.05
C ALA A 30 9.48 6.37 -3.88
N LYS A 31 8.24 6.70 -4.24
CA LYS A 31 7.38 5.85 -5.07
C LYS A 31 6.50 6.73 -5.94
N ASN A 32 6.35 6.41 -7.23
CA ASN A 32 5.36 7.05 -8.09
C ASN A 32 4.21 6.09 -8.43
N SER A 33 3.01 6.63 -8.62
CA SER A 33 1.83 5.86 -9.00
C SER A 33 1.64 5.81 -10.50
N ASP A 34 1.35 4.61 -11.00
CA ASP A 34 0.77 4.35 -12.31
C ASP A 34 -0.77 4.49 -12.30
N ARG A 35 -1.28 5.36 -11.42
CA ARG A 35 -2.72 5.60 -11.30
C ARG A 35 -3.18 6.64 -12.32
N PRO A 36 -4.45 6.61 -12.77
CA PRO A 36 -4.98 7.61 -13.70
C PRO A 36 -4.79 9.04 -13.18
N ARG A 37 -4.49 9.98 -14.08
CA ARG A 37 -4.23 11.40 -13.74
C ARG A 37 -5.35 12.02 -12.89
N ASP A 38 -6.60 11.71 -13.23
CA ASP A 38 -7.78 12.32 -12.60
C ASP A 38 -8.25 11.54 -11.37
N GLU A 39 -7.56 10.46 -10.99
CA GLU A 39 -7.85 9.74 -9.76
C GLU A 39 -7.29 10.52 -8.56
N VAL A 40 -8.16 10.85 -7.62
CA VAL A 40 -7.78 11.59 -6.42
C VAL A 40 -6.90 10.73 -5.53
N GLN A 41 -5.70 11.24 -5.23
CA GLN A 41 -4.79 10.69 -4.22
C GLN A 41 -4.95 11.48 -2.91
N GLU A 42 -5.50 10.83 -1.89
CA GLU A 42 -5.68 11.39 -0.56
C GLU A 42 -4.43 11.13 0.30
N VAL A 43 -3.99 12.15 1.03
CA VAL A 43 -3.04 11.98 2.13
C VAL A 43 -3.83 11.90 3.43
N VAL A 44 -3.83 10.73 4.06
CA VAL A 44 -4.62 10.45 5.26
C VAL A 44 -3.75 10.03 6.42
N PHE A 45 -4.06 10.54 7.60
CA PHE A 45 -3.54 10.04 8.86
C PHE A 45 -4.52 9.07 9.49
N VAL A 46 -4.05 7.90 9.90
CA VAL A 46 -4.82 6.91 10.65
C VAL A 46 -4.15 6.73 12.00
N PRO A 47 -4.84 6.97 13.12
CA PRO A 47 -4.25 6.79 14.44
C PRO A 47 -4.03 5.31 14.76
N ALA A 48 -3.11 5.04 15.68
CA ALA A 48 -2.95 3.72 16.29
C ALA A 48 -4.25 3.28 16.97
N GLY A 49 -4.52 1.98 16.94
CA GLY A 49 -5.77 1.39 17.44
C GLY A 49 -5.56 0.12 18.24
N SER A 50 -6.55 -0.22 19.05
CA SER A 50 -6.69 -1.55 19.67
C SER A 50 -8.05 -2.11 19.29
N HIS A 51 -8.09 -3.40 18.94
CA HIS A 51 -9.26 -4.04 18.37
C HIS A 51 -9.65 -5.28 19.17
N THR A 52 -10.95 -5.54 19.27
CA THR A 52 -11.50 -6.70 19.99
C THR A 52 -11.02 -8.00 19.34
N PRO A 53 -10.59 -9.00 20.12
CA PRO A 53 -10.24 -10.32 19.59
C PRO A 53 -11.37 -10.91 18.74
N GLY A 54 -11.02 -11.48 17.58
CA GLY A 54 -12.00 -12.06 16.64
C GLY A 54 -12.78 -11.04 15.82
N SER A 55 -12.50 -9.73 15.95
CA SER A 55 -13.08 -8.74 15.05
C SER A 55 -12.59 -8.91 13.62
N ARG A 56 -13.40 -8.45 12.67
CA ARG A 56 -13.14 -8.49 11.23
C ARG A 56 -12.86 -7.07 10.73
N LEU A 57 -12.08 -6.98 9.66
CA LEU A 57 -11.71 -5.74 9.01
C LEU A 57 -12.13 -5.82 7.55
N GLN A 58 -13.05 -4.94 7.16
CA GLN A 58 -13.38 -4.74 5.75
C GLN A 58 -12.23 -4.01 5.04
N CYS A 59 -11.61 -4.71 4.09
CA CYS A 59 -10.66 -4.14 3.13
C CYS A 59 -11.42 -3.65 1.88
N THR A 60 -10.75 -3.52 0.74
CA THR A 60 -11.37 -2.97 -0.47
C THR A 60 -12.52 -3.84 -0.98
N TYR A 61 -12.31 -5.16 -1.07
CA TYR A 61 -13.33 -6.08 -1.56
C TYR A 61 -13.70 -7.18 -0.55
N ILE A 62 -12.74 -7.63 0.27
CA ILE A 62 -12.95 -8.73 1.20
C ILE A 62 -12.79 -8.29 2.66
N GLU A 63 -13.28 -9.12 3.58
CA GLU A 63 -12.99 -9.00 5.00
C GLU A 63 -11.87 -9.95 5.45
N VAL A 64 -10.99 -9.47 6.31
CA VAL A 64 -9.91 -10.24 6.94
C VAL A 64 -10.03 -10.24 8.46
N GLU A 65 -9.29 -11.13 9.13
CA GLU A 65 -9.16 -11.08 10.59
C GLU A 65 -8.42 -9.81 11.01
N GLN A 66 -8.99 -9.06 11.96
CA GLN A 66 -8.39 -7.85 12.47
C GLN A 66 -7.32 -8.17 13.52
N VAL A 67 -6.18 -7.50 13.41
CA VAL A 67 -5.08 -7.62 14.38
C VAL A 67 -5.43 -6.87 15.66
N SER A 68 -4.96 -7.36 16.81
CA SER A 68 -5.31 -6.77 18.11
C SER A 68 -4.86 -5.32 18.29
N LYS A 69 -3.78 -4.91 17.62
CA LYS A 69 -3.21 -3.56 17.68
C LYS A 69 -2.71 -3.12 16.32
N THR A 70 -2.91 -1.85 16.02
CA THR A 70 -2.43 -1.18 14.81
C THR A 70 -1.59 0.03 15.18
N HIS A 71 -0.61 0.37 14.34
CA HIS A 71 0.22 1.56 14.52
C HIS A 71 -0.37 2.76 13.78
N ALA A 72 -0.02 3.95 14.25
CA ALA A 72 -0.36 5.17 13.56
C ALA A 72 0.40 5.24 12.23
N VAL A 73 -0.30 5.63 11.16
CA VAL A 73 0.26 5.70 9.81
C VAL A 73 -0.18 6.97 9.09
N ILE A 74 0.69 7.48 8.23
CA ILE A 74 0.34 8.42 7.17
C ILE A 74 0.41 7.69 5.83
N LEU A 75 -0.61 7.85 5.00
CA LEU A 75 -0.79 7.09 3.76
C LEU A 75 -1.14 8.02 2.62
N SER A 76 -0.64 7.72 1.41
CA SER A 76 -1.19 8.19 0.15
C SER A 76 -2.05 7.09 -0.46
N ARG A 77 -3.32 7.34 -0.75
CA ARG A 77 -4.22 6.33 -1.31
C ARG A 77 -5.17 6.90 -2.38
N PRO A 78 -5.64 6.09 -3.34
CA PRO A 78 -6.80 6.42 -4.15
C PRO A 78 -8.03 6.62 -3.25
N SER A 79 -8.85 7.63 -3.50
CA SER A 79 -9.97 8.01 -2.63
C SER A 79 -10.99 6.89 -2.38
N TRP A 80 -11.17 5.98 -3.34
CA TRP A 80 -12.14 4.88 -3.27
C TRP A 80 -11.63 3.63 -2.57
N LEU A 81 -10.31 3.51 -2.36
CA LEU A 81 -9.64 2.27 -1.96
C LEU A 81 -9.38 2.26 -0.44
N TRP A 82 -9.50 1.08 0.19
CA TRP A 82 -9.26 0.95 1.62
C TRP A 82 -7.76 0.99 1.96
N GLY A 83 -6.92 0.27 1.21
CA GLY A 83 -5.46 0.25 1.34
C GLY A 83 -4.76 1.57 0.96
N ALA A 84 -3.54 1.47 0.44
CA ALA A 84 -2.74 2.63 0.05
C ALA A 84 -1.74 2.33 -1.09
N GLU A 85 -1.23 3.40 -1.71
CA GLU A 85 -0.13 3.35 -2.67
C GLU A 85 1.23 3.32 -1.98
N MET A 86 1.36 4.14 -0.93
CA MET A 86 2.57 4.26 -0.13
C MET A 86 2.23 4.86 1.24
N GLY A 87 3.13 4.72 2.19
CA GLY A 87 2.99 5.38 3.49
C GLY A 87 4.13 5.06 4.45
N ALA A 88 4.03 5.65 5.63
CA ALA A 88 4.96 5.45 6.73
C ALA A 88 4.22 5.34 8.06
N ASN A 89 4.79 4.60 9.01
CA ASN A 89 4.25 4.47 10.36
C ASN A 89 5.04 5.30 11.40
N GLU A 90 4.51 5.34 12.62
CA GLU A 90 5.12 6.01 13.78
C GLU A 90 6.49 5.43 14.21
N HIS A 91 6.89 4.26 13.69
CA HIS A 91 8.17 3.60 13.99
C HIS A 91 9.22 3.81 12.89
N GLY A 92 8.94 4.69 11.90
CA GLY A 92 9.87 4.99 10.81
C GLY A 92 9.96 3.90 9.74
N VAL A 93 8.97 3.00 9.66
CA VAL A 93 8.86 2.00 8.59
C VAL A 93 8.06 2.60 7.44
N CYS A 94 8.66 2.62 6.25
CA CYS A 94 8.01 3.04 5.00
C CYS A 94 7.69 1.83 4.12
N ILE A 95 6.59 1.90 3.38
CA ILE A 95 6.18 0.89 2.41
C ILE A 95 5.54 1.57 1.19
N GLY A 96 5.75 1.00 0.02
CA GLY A 96 5.05 1.33 -1.22
C GLY A 96 4.78 0.03 -1.98
N ASN A 97 3.64 -0.05 -2.65
CA ASN A 97 3.41 -1.15 -3.59
C ASN A 97 4.07 -0.86 -4.94
N GLU A 98 4.35 -1.91 -5.69
CA GLU A 98 4.90 -1.86 -7.03
C GLU A 98 4.06 -2.79 -7.92
N ALA A 99 3.77 -2.35 -9.14
CA ALA A 99 3.11 -3.21 -10.12
C ALA A 99 4.08 -4.28 -10.61
N VAL A 100 3.74 -5.55 -10.40
CA VAL A 100 4.55 -6.69 -10.87
C VAL A 100 3.73 -7.55 -11.82
N TRP A 101 4.28 -7.84 -13.00
CA TRP A 101 3.69 -8.79 -13.95
C TRP A 101 4.20 -10.21 -13.71
N THR A 102 3.33 -11.07 -13.19
CA THR A 102 3.66 -12.47 -12.88
C THR A 102 3.47 -13.38 -14.08
N LYS A 103 4.17 -14.52 -14.07
CA LYS A 103 3.96 -15.61 -15.04
C LYS A 103 2.74 -16.47 -14.69
N GLU A 104 2.40 -16.52 -13.41
CA GLU A 104 1.26 -17.28 -12.91
C GLU A 104 -0.05 -16.58 -13.27
N PRO A 105 -1.10 -17.36 -13.58
CA PRO A 105 -2.42 -16.81 -13.84
C PRO A 105 -2.96 -16.13 -12.57
N VAL A 106 -3.71 -15.05 -12.77
CA VAL A 106 -4.45 -14.42 -11.67
C VAL A 106 -5.53 -15.39 -11.21
N GLY A 107 -5.61 -15.61 -9.90
CA GLY A 107 -6.64 -16.47 -9.31
C GLY A 107 -8.05 -15.97 -9.61
N GLU A 108 -9.00 -16.90 -9.66
CA GLU A 108 -10.42 -16.56 -9.83
C GLU A 108 -11.04 -16.22 -8.47
N GLY A 109 -11.65 -15.03 -8.36
CA GLY A 109 -12.34 -14.58 -7.15
C GLY A 109 -11.78 -13.29 -6.54
N GLU A 110 -12.51 -12.74 -5.58
CA GLU A 110 -12.07 -11.56 -4.83
C GLU A 110 -10.93 -11.93 -3.86
N ALA A 111 -9.91 -11.09 -3.81
CA ALA A 111 -8.76 -11.24 -2.94
C ALA A 111 -8.27 -9.86 -2.47
N LEU A 112 -7.33 -9.85 -1.52
CA LEU A 112 -6.62 -8.63 -1.17
C LEU A 112 -5.87 -8.09 -2.39
N LEU A 113 -6.01 -6.80 -2.62
CA LEU A 113 -5.18 -6.11 -3.60
C LEU A 113 -3.78 -5.86 -3.02
N GLY A 114 -2.78 -5.65 -3.87
CA GLY A 114 -1.44 -5.24 -3.42
C GLY A 114 -1.46 -4.00 -2.52
N MET A 115 -2.32 -3.02 -2.86
CA MET A 115 -2.54 -1.80 -2.08
C MET A 115 -3.12 -2.08 -0.69
N ASP A 116 -3.96 -3.13 -0.54
CA ASP A 116 -4.55 -3.50 0.75
C ASP A 116 -3.47 -4.04 1.70
N LEU A 117 -2.37 -4.58 1.20
CA LEU A 117 -1.29 -5.12 2.02
C LEU A 117 -0.45 -4.05 2.75
N LEU A 118 -0.63 -2.76 2.42
CA LEU A 118 0.17 -1.67 3.03
C LEU A 118 -0.27 -1.31 4.44
N ARG A 119 -1.56 -1.44 4.75
CA ARG A 119 -2.14 -1.08 6.06
C ARG A 119 -1.95 -2.11 7.19
N PRO A 120 -1.97 -3.43 6.94
CA PRO A 120 -1.97 -4.44 8.00
C PRO A 120 -0.63 -4.69 8.72
N PHE A 121 0.47 -4.04 8.35
CA PHE A 121 1.82 -4.57 8.59
C PHE A 121 2.32 -4.59 10.06
N HIS A 122 1.49 -4.41 11.09
CA HIS A 122 1.98 -4.38 12.47
C HIS A 122 1.29 -5.30 13.48
N GLY A 123 0.82 -6.46 13.02
CA GLY A 123 0.41 -7.53 13.94
C GLY A 123 -0.06 -8.83 13.31
N THR A 124 0.60 -9.34 12.26
CA THR A 124 0.33 -10.62 11.58
C THR A 124 -1.11 -10.80 11.09
N LEU A 125 -1.36 -10.41 9.83
CA LEU A 125 -2.40 -11.07 9.05
C LEU A 125 -2.00 -12.53 8.83
N LYS A 126 -2.85 -13.46 9.23
CA LYS A 126 -2.89 -14.76 8.58
C LYS A 126 -3.82 -14.62 7.38
N ALA A 127 -3.25 -14.68 6.19
CA ALA A 127 -4.01 -14.95 4.97
C ALA A 127 -4.42 -16.42 4.93
#